data_AF-A0A833M1P3-F1
#
_entry.id   AF-A0A833M1P3-F1
#
_cell.length_a   1.000
_cell.length_b   1.000
_cell.length_c   1.000
_cell.angle_alpha   90.00
_cell.angle_beta   90.00
_cell.angle_gamma   90.00
#
_symmetry.space_group_name_H-M   'P 1'
#
loop_
_entity.id
_entity.type
_entity.pdbx_description
1 polymer ?
#
loop_
_entity_poly.entity_id
_entity_poly.type
_entity_poly.pdbx_seq_one_letter_code
_entity_poly.pdbx_strand_id
1 'polypeptide(L)'
;MADSYRSMLDRLIHNEIDVADFAHRDHVGVAYEALATHDFAEAVQLVYAGIKTMAERAGVPEKANATITWAFMSLIAERMFASRYANAEEFIARNPDLCRADALAPWYSLERIRSDLARSVALLPDRVPAD
;
A
#
# COMPACT_ATOMS: atom_id res chain seq x y z
N MET A 1 -20.29 -10.46 -8.32
CA MET A 1 -19.76 -10.39 -6.94
C MET A 1 -18.56 -9.47 -7.00
N ALA A 2 -18.42 -8.51 -6.07
CA ALA A 2 -17.22 -7.67 -6.04
C ALA A 2 -15.98 -8.58 -5.98
N ASP A 3 -14.95 -8.27 -6.77
CA ASP A 3 -13.73 -9.05 -6.79
C ASP A 3 -13.11 -9.02 -5.38
N SER A 4 -12.75 -10.17 -4.83
CA SER A 4 -12.18 -10.21 -3.48
C SER A 4 -10.78 -9.59 -3.49
N TYR A 5 -10.35 -8.98 -2.39
CA TYR A 5 -8.99 -8.42 -2.30
C TYR A 5 -7.89 -9.46 -2.54
N ARG A 6 -8.16 -10.73 -2.24
CA ARG A 6 -7.26 -11.86 -2.57
C ARG A 6 -7.12 -12.07 -4.08
N SER A 7 -8.24 -12.08 -4.80
CA SER A 7 -8.24 -12.15 -6.28
C SER A 7 -7.56 -10.93 -6.89
N MET A 8 -7.77 -9.74 -6.32
CA MET A 8 -7.06 -8.54 -6.75
C MET A 8 -5.55 -8.63 -6.50
N LEU A 9 -5.11 -9.20 -5.38
CA LEU A 9 -3.69 -9.46 -5.11
C LEU A 9 -3.11 -10.42 -6.15
N ASP A 10 -3.79 -11.53 -6.45
CA ASP A 10 -3.35 -12.47 -7.48
C ASP A 10 -3.21 -11.77 -8.83
N ARG A 11 -4.22 -10.97 -9.23
CA ARG A 11 -4.16 -10.17 -10.46
C ARG A 11 -3.03 -9.13 -10.43
N LEU A 12 -2.77 -8.49 -9.31
CA LEU A 12 -1.66 -7.55 -9.16
C LEU A 12 -0.32 -8.26 -9.39
N ILE A 13 -0.11 -9.43 -8.79
CA ILE A 13 1.11 -10.24 -8.90
C ILE A 13 1.32 -10.73 -10.34
N HIS A 14 0.24 -11.10 -11.04
CA HIS A 14 0.30 -11.57 -12.43
C HIS A 14 0.27 -10.43 -13.45
N ASN A 15 0.22 -9.17 -13.02
CA ASN A 15 0.11 -7.98 -13.88
C ASN A 15 -1.17 -8.02 -14.75
N GLU A 16 -2.31 -8.27 -14.13
CA GLU A 16 -3.64 -8.36 -14.76
C GLU A 16 -4.63 -7.31 -14.21
N ILE A 17 -4.09 -6.28 -13.55
CA ILE A 17 -4.84 -5.15 -13.03
C ILE A 17 -4.46 -3.87 -13.78
N ASP A 18 -5.46 -3.05 -14.07
CA ASP A 18 -5.30 -1.73 -14.68
C ASP A 18 -5.32 -0.65 -13.58
N VAL A 19 -4.56 0.43 -13.78
CA VAL A 19 -4.55 1.59 -12.88
C VAL A 19 -5.95 2.19 -12.72
N ALA A 20 -6.77 2.16 -13.78
CA ALA A 20 -8.14 2.68 -13.73
C ALA A 20 -9.06 1.89 -12.78
N ASP A 21 -8.74 0.62 -12.53
CA ASP A 21 -9.53 -0.31 -11.73
C ASP A 21 -8.95 -0.50 -10.31
N PHE A 22 -7.88 0.21 -9.95
CA PHE A 22 -7.18 0.03 -8.67
C PHE A 22 -7.24 1.30 -7.82
N ALA A 23 -8.34 1.45 -7.07
CA ALA A 23 -8.55 2.61 -6.22
C ALA A 23 -7.68 2.55 -4.94
N HIS A 24 -7.54 3.68 -4.24
CA HIS A 24 -6.74 3.74 -3.00
C HIS A 24 -7.20 2.74 -1.93
N ARG A 25 -8.51 2.51 -1.80
CA ARG A 25 -9.06 1.48 -0.91
C ARG A 25 -8.55 0.07 -1.28
N ASP A 26 -8.44 -0.22 -2.57
CA ASP A 26 -8.01 -1.53 -3.07
C ASP A 26 -6.54 -1.78 -2.76
N HIS A 27 -5.70 -0.74 -2.77
CA HIS A 27 -4.31 -0.84 -2.31
C HIS A 27 -4.23 -1.32 -0.86
N VAL A 28 -5.08 -0.80 0.03
CA VAL A 28 -5.10 -1.20 1.45
C VAL A 28 -5.57 -2.65 1.60
N GLY A 29 -6.62 -3.05 0.88
CA GLY A 29 -7.14 -4.42 0.93
C GLY A 29 -6.15 -5.46 0.38
N VAL A 30 -5.51 -5.16 -0.75
CA VAL A 30 -4.48 -6.01 -1.36
C VAL A 30 -3.24 -6.11 -0.46
N ALA A 31 -2.81 -5.00 0.14
CA ALA A 31 -1.71 -4.99 1.10
C ALA A 31 -2.02 -5.86 2.33
N TYR A 32 -3.24 -5.78 2.87
CA TYR A 32 -3.69 -6.64 3.97
C TYR A 32 -3.61 -8.13 3.59
N GLU A 33 -4.15 -8.52 2.42
CA GLU A 33 -4.12 -9.92 1.98
C GLU A 33 -2.69 -10.43 1.79
N ALA A 34 -1.81 -9.61 1.22
CA ALA A 34 -0.39 -9.96 1.05
C ALA A 34 0.29 -10.20 2.41
N LEU A 35 0.06 -9.32 3.37
CA LEU A 35 0.60 -9.43 4.73
C LEU A 35 -0.04 -10.57 5.54
N ALA A 36 -1.24 -11.01 5.16
CA ALA A 36 -1.92 -12.14 5.81
C ALA A 36 -1.43 -13.50 5.30
N THR A 37 -0.83 -13.56 4.10
CA THR A 37 -0.41 -14.82 3.46
C THR A 37 1.10 -14.97 3.28
N HIS A 38 1.86 -13.88 3.36
CA HIS A 38 3.31 -13.85 3.18
C HIS A 38 4.00 -13.19 4.39
N ASP A 39 5.31 -13.41 4.52
CA ASP A 39 6.08 -12.61 5.47
C ASP A 39 6.16 -11.14 5.01
N PHE A 40 6.57 -10.26 5.92
CA PHE A 40 6.58 -8.82 5.65
C PHE A 40 7.43 -8.44 4.41
N ALA A 41 8.63 -9.02 4.28
CA ALA A 41 9.55 -8.65 3.22
C ALA A 41 9.04 -9.13 1.85
N GLU A 42 8.51 -10.35 1.79
CA GLU A 42 7.88 -10.91 0.60
C GLU A 42 6.62 -10.13 0.21
N ALA A 43 5.73 -9.83 1.16
CA ALA A 43 4.52 -9.05 0.91
C ALA A 43 4.83 -7.67 0.32
N VAL A 44 5.82 -6.97 0.88
CA VAL A 44 6.27 -5.66 0.36
C VAL A 44 6.80 -5.78 -1.07
N GLN A 45 7.61 -6.81 -1.35
CA GLN A 45 8.18 -7.03 -2.67
C GLN A 45 7.08 -7.33 -3.71
N LEU A 46 6.13 -8.20 -3.40
CA LEU A 46 5.01 -8.54 -4.28
C LEU A 46 4.16 -7.31 -4.63
N VAL A 47 3.73 -6.55 -3.61
CA VAL A 47 2.86 -5.39 -3.79
C VAL A 47 3.58 -4.27 -4.55
N TYR A 48 4.81 -3.94 -4.16
CA TYR A 48 5.55 -2.87 -4.84
C TYR A 48 5.89 -3.23 -6.30
N ALA A 49 6.30 -4.47 -6.58
CA ALA A 49 6.60 -4.92 -7.94
C ALA A 49 5.37 -4.84 -8.85
N GLY A 50 4.20 -5.27 -8.35
CA GLY A 50 2.93 -5.16 -9.08
C GLY A 50 2.52 -3.72 -9.35
N ILE A 51 2.57 -2.84 -8.34
CA ILE A 51 2.26 -1.41 -8.50
C ILE A 51 3.19 -0.76 -9.52
N LYS A 52 4.50 -1.05 -9.44
CA LYS A 52 5.51 -0.51 -10.34
C LYS A 52 5.25 -0.94 -11.79
N THR A 53 5.04 -2.24 -12.01
CA THR A 53 4.78 -2.79 -13.35
C THR A 53 3.47 -2.25 -13.93
N MET A 54 2.43 -2.15 -13.10
CA MET A 54 1.16 -1.56 -13.48
C MET A 54 1.33 -0.08 -13.91
N ALA A 55 2.06 0.73 -13.14
CA ALA A 55 2.33 2.13 -13.46
C ALA A 55 3.15 2.30 -14.75
N GLU A 56 4.17 1.44 -14.96
CA GLU A 56 4.97 1.41 -16.18
C GLU A 56 4.12 1.10 -17.42
N ARG A 57 3.25 0.08 -17.34
CA ARG A 57 2.35 -0.29 -18.44
C ARG A 57 1.32 0.78 -18.77
N ALA A 58 0.88 1.53 -17.76
CA ALA A 58 -0.01 2.67 -17.94
C ALA A 58 0.71 3.94 -18.45
N GLY A 59 2.03 3.89 -18.66
CA GLY A 59 2.81 5.03 -19.16
C GLY A 59 3.01 6.16 -18.13
N VAL A 60 2.81 5.87 -16.84
CA VAL A 60 2.91 6.83 -15.72
C VAL A 60 3.83 6.29 -14.61
N PRO A 61 5.08 5.87 -14.92
CA PRO A 61 5.99 5.24 -13.96
C PRO A 61 6.25 6.10 -12.72
N GLU A 62 6.14 7.43 -12.83
CA GLU A 62 6.30 8.39 -11.73
C GLU A 62 5.23 8.30 -10.64
N LYS A 63 4.14 7.57 -10.88
CA LYS A 63 3.10 7.30 -9.87
C LYS A 63 3.49 6.17 -8.91
N ALA A 64 4.39 5.27 -9.30
CA ALA A 64 4.95 4.28 -8.39
C ALA A 64 5.87 4.98 -7.39
N ASN A 65 5.63 4.78 -6.09
CA ASN A 65 6.39 5.45 -5.04
C ASN A 65 6.80 4.47 -3.93
N ALA A 66 8.09 4.13 -3.90
CA ALA A 66 8.63 3.18 -2.93
C ALA A 66 8.37 3.60 -1.48
N THR A 67 8.59 4.88 -1.15
CA THR A 67 8.35 5.39 0.22
C THR A 67 6.89 5.23 0.64
N ILE A 68 5.94 5.59 -0.21
CA ILE A 68 4.50 5.45 0.09
C ILE A 68 4.14 3.98 0.30
N THR A 69 4.53 3.10 -0.62
CA THR A 69 4.23 1.67 -0.52
C THR A 69 4.78 1.09 0.77
N TRP A 70 6.07 1.28 1.06
CA TRP A 70 6.70 0.73 2.26
C TRP A 70 6.10 1.28 3.56
N ALA A 71 5.78 2.58 3.60
CA ALA A 71 5.15 3.19 4.78
C ALA A 71 3.75 2.62 5.03
N PHE A 72 2.92 2.46 3.99
CA PHE A 72 1.61 1.81 4.13
C PHE A 72 1.72 0.34 4.53
N MET A 73 2.63 -0.42 3.92
CA MET A 73 2.82 -1.83 4.28
C MET A 73 3.22 -1.98 5.75
N SER A 74 4.12 -1.12 6.24
CA SER A 74 4.54 -1.10 7.66
C SER A 74 3.36 -0.75 8.58
N LEU A 75 2.63 0.33 8.28
CA LEU A 75 1.50 0.78 9.10
C LEU A 75 0.35 -0.23 9.14
N ILE A 76 0.07 -0.92 8.02
CA ILE A 76 -0.92 -1.98 7.95
C ILE A 76 -0.46 -3.18 8.79
N ALA A 77 0.79 -3.62 8.64
CA ALA A 77 1.35 -4.74 9.40
C ALA A 77 1.31 -4.48 10.92
N GLU A 78 1.67 -3.28 11.36
CA GLU A 78 1.59 -2.88 12.77
C GLU A 78 0.16 -3.01 13.33
N ARG A 79 -0.84 -2.55 12.58
CA ARG A 79 -2.26 -2.64 12.99
C ARG A 79 -2.75 -4.09 13.00
N MET A 80 -2.36 -4.88 12.01
CA MET A 80 -2.65 -6.32 11.97
C MET A 80 -2.01 -7.08 13.14
N PHE A 81 -0.86 -6.63 13.63
CA PHE A 81 -0.24 -7.22 14.82
C PHE A 81 -0.94 -6.80 16.11
N ALA A 82 -1.35 -5.52 16.20
CA ALA A 82 -2.00 -4.97 17.39
C ALA A 82 -3.44 -5.47 17.61
N SER A 83 -4.08 -6.04 16.59
CA SER A 83 -5.49 -6.47 16.66
C SER A 83 -5.80 -7.60 15.68
N ARG A 84 -6.77 -8.44 16.03
CA ARG A 84 -7.30 -9.46 15.11
C ARG A 84 -8.43 -8.89 14.26
N TYR A 85 -8.45 -9.33 12.99
CA TYR A 85 -9.46 -9.03 11.98
C TYR A 85 -9.81 -10.33 11.25
N ALA A 86 -11.07 -10.52 10.90
CA ALA A 86 -11.53 -11.70 10.18
C ALA A 86 -11.14 -11.67 8.70
N ASN A 87 -11.05 -10.48 8.10
CA ASN A 87 -10.72 -10.27 6.69
C ASN A 87 -10.36 -8.79 6.41
N ALA A 88 -9.93 -8.51 5.18
CA ALA A 88 -9.57 -7.16 4.73
C ALA A 88 -10.72 -6.14 4.84
N GLU A 89 -11.97 -6.53 4.61
CA GLU A 89 -13.12 -5.62 4.72
C GLU A 89 -13.32 -5.14 6.16
N GLU A 90 -13.24 -6.06 7.13
CA GLU A 90 -13.29 -5.70 8.55
C GLU A 90 -12.10 -4.82 8.93
N PHE A 91 -10.89 -5.15 8.45
CA PHE A 91 -9.70 -4.35 8.68
C PHE A 91 -9.89 -2.90 8.20
N ILE A 92 -10.35 -2.70 6.97
CA ILE A 92 -10.57 -1.37 6.41
C ILE A 92 -11.69 -0.63 7.17
N ALA A 93 -12.79 -1.32 7.50
CA ALA A 93 -13.90 -0.71 8.25
C ALA A 93 -13.47 -0.19 9.64
N ARG A 94 -12.53 -0.89 10.29
CA ARG A 94 -11.97 -0.51 11.60
C ARG A 94 -10.78 0.45 11.52
N ASN A 95 -10.25 0.68 10.33
CA ASN A 95 -9.11 1.56 10.06
C ASN A 95 -9.40 2.54 8.90
N PRO A 96 -10.51 3.30 8.94
CA PRO A 96 -10.96 4.12 7.81
C PRO A 96 -9.99 5.25 7.45
N ASP A 97 -9.12 5.64 8.39
CA ASP A 97 -8.09 6.66 8.19
C ASP A 97 -7.02 6.24 7.16
N LEU A 98 -6.75 4.94 7.00
CA LEU A 98 -5.82 4.42 5.98
C LEU A 98 -6.31 4.68 4.56
N CYS A 99 -7.62 4.83 4.36
CA CYS A 99 -8.21 5.13 3.06
C CYS A 99 -8.19 6.64 2.73
N ARG A 100 -7.62 7.48 3.58
CA ARG A 100 -7.48 8.91 3.32
C ARG A 100 -6.18 9.23 2.60
N ALA A 101 -6.20 10.25 1.75
CA ALA A 101 -5.02 10.70 1.02
C ALA A 101 -3.91 11.27 1.92
N ASP A 102 -4.24 11.63 3.16
CA ASP A 102 -3.35 12.22 4.16
C ASP A 102 -2.89 11.24 5.25
N ALA A 103 -3.15 9.94 5.09
CA ALA A 103 -2.85 8.92 6.12
C ALA A 103 -1.39 8.94 6.62
N LEU A 104 -0.44 9.29 5.75
CA LEU A 104 1.00 9.34 6.08
C LEU A 104 1.49 10.72 6.54
N ALA A 105 0.64 11.74 6.54
CA ALA A 105 1.01 13.12 6.91
C ALA A 105 1.61 13.28 8.32
N PRO A 106 1.27 12.45 9.34
CA PRO A 106 1.92 12.51 10.65
C PRO A 106 3.42 12.18 10.62
N TRP A 107 3.87 11.33 9.69
CA TRP A 107 5.26 10.84 9.62
C TRP A 107 6.08 11.48 8.50
N TYR A 108 5.41 11.93 7.42
CA TYR A 108 6.09 12.41 6.23
C TYR A 108 5.65 13.82 5.84
N SER A 109 6.63 14.67 5.54
CA SER A 109 6.39 15.93 4.84
C SER A 109 5.98 15.69 3.39
N LEU A 110 5.24 16.64 2.83
CA LEU A 110 4.89 16.60 1.41
C LEU A 110 6.13 16.70 0.51
N GLU A 111 7.14 17.48 0.93
CA GLU A 111 8.41 17.62 0.22
C GLU A 111 9.13 16.27 0.13
N ARG A 112 9.22 15.55 1.26
CA ARG A 112 9.87 14.25 1.30
C ARG A 112 9.14 13.21 0.47
N ILE A 113 7.85 13.01 0.72
CA ILE A 113 7.08 11.92 0.11
C ILE A 113 6.87 12.10 -1.41
N ARG A 114 6.96 13.34 -1.91
CA ARG A 114 6.82 13.67 -3.34
C ARG A 114 8.16 13.81 -4.08
N SER A 115 9.29 13.70 -3.38
CA SER A 115 10.62 13.77 -3.97
C SER A 115 10.88 12.61 -4.95
N ASP A 116 11.74 12.83 -5.94
CA ASP A 116 12.14 11.76 -6.86
C ASP A 116 12.88 10.63 -6.14
N LEU A 117 13.66 10.96 -5.12
CA LEU A 117 14.32 9.97 -4.28
C LEU A 117 13.30 9.06 -3.57
N ALA A 118 12.18 9.61 -3.07
CA ALA A 118 11.13 8.82 -2.42
C ALA A 118 10.46 7.81 -3.37
N ARG A 119 10.46 8.09 -4.68
CA ARG A 119 9.94 7.15 -5.68
C ARG A 119 10.83 5.93 -5.83
N SER A 120 12.14 6.12 -5.77
CA SER A 120 13.15 5.08 -5.99
C SER A 120 13.59 4.36 -4.71
N VAL A 121 13.57 5.03 -3.57
CA VAL A 121 14.05 4.53 -2.28
C VAL A 121 12.95 4.67 -1.24
N ALA A 122 12.78 3.65 -0.39
CA ALA A 122 11.91 3.72 0.77
C ALA A 122 12.57 4.57 1.86
N LEU A 123 12.26 5.87 1.88
CA LEU A 123 12.83 6.81 2.83
C LEU A 123 12.17 6.65 4.21
N LEU A 124 12.97 6.77 5.26
CA LEU A 124 12.46 6.86 6.64
C LEU A 124 11.59 8.12 6.84
N PRO A 125 10.69 8.19 7.82
CA PRO A 125 9.98 9.41 8.20
C PRO A 125 10.91 10.62 8.44
N ASP A 126 10.41 11.83 8.19
CA ASP A 126 11.08 13.11 8.53
C ASP A 126 10.29 13.97 9.52
N ARG A 127 9.14 13.46 9.99
CA ARG A 127 8.36 14.06 11.06
C ARG A 127 8.32 13.11 12.26
N VAL A 128 8.21 13.71 13.43
CA VAL A 128 7.83 13.01 14.65
C VAL A 128 6.32 13.23 14.81
N PRO A 129 5.50 12.17 14.81
CA PRO A 129 4.09 12.31 15.14
C PRO A 129 3.94 12.99 16.50
N ALA A 130 2.96 13.88 16.64
CA ALA A 130 2.65 14.44 17.95
C ALA A 130 2.19 13.32 18.90
N ASP A 131 2.63 13.40 20.15
CA ASP A 131 2.22 12.50 21.25
C ASP A 131 0.70 12.52 21.49
#